data_AF-A0ABD4DTF9-F1
#
_entry.id   AF-A0ABD4DTF9-F1
#
_cell.length_a   1.000
_cell.length_b   1.000
_cell.length_c   1.000
_cell.angle_alpha   90.00
_cell.angle_beta   90.00
_cell.angle_gamma   90.00
#
_symmetry.space_group_name_H-M   'P 1'
#
loop_
_entity.id
_entity.type
_entity.pdbx_description
1 polymer ?
#
loop_
_entity_poly.entity_id
_entity_poly.type
_entity_poly.pdbx_seq_one_letter_code
_entity_poly.pdbx_strand_id
1 'polypeptide(L)'
;MLQLEQAGYQKASAMRKIAQALAVVVEDNFAAQGRPRWQPLSEATIHLRVGGKKAYKKNGELTAAAARRKSGLMILQDSGQMAASTATDSGEDYSDIGSNKVYAAIQHDGGQAGRGLKVEVPARPWLPVTADGQLQPEAVEPVLNTILRHLMDAANRR
;
A
#
# COMPACT_ATOMS: atom_id res chain seq x y z
N MET A 1 -28.00 9.50 -27.16
CA MET A 1 -28.51 9.12 -25.82
C MET A 1 -28.21 7.65 -25.49
N LEU A 2 -28.49 6.70 -26.38
CA LEU A 2 -28.28 5.25 -26.15
C LEU A 2 -26.85 4.85 -25.70
N GLN A 3 -25.80 5.51 -26.22
CA GLN A 3 -24.40 5.16 -25.93
C GLN A 3 -23.95 5.52 -24.50
N LEU A 4 -24.42 6.65 -23.97
CA LEU A 4 -24.13 7.07 -22.60
C LEU A 4 -24.82 6.16 -21.58
N GLU A 5 -26.06 5.79 -21.87
CA GLU A 5 -26.79 4.79 -21.09
C GLU A 5 -26.04 3.45 -21.09
N GLN A 6 -25.62 2.97 -22.27
CA GLN A 6 -24.87 1.72 -22.40
C GLN A 6 -23.50 1.76 -21.68
N ALA A 7 -22.85 2.92 -21.58
CA ALA A 7 -21.61 3.10 -20.83
C ALA A 7 -21.80 2.98 -19.31
N GLY A 8 -22.99 3.32 -18.81
CA GLY A 8 -23.39 3.05 -17.42
C GLY A 8 -23.53 1.55 -17.14
N TYR A 9 -23.82 0.74 -18.16
CA TYR A 9 -23.86 -0.73 -18.05
C TYR A 9 -22.48 -1.37 -18.28
N GLN A 10 -21.70 -0.90 -19.26
CA GLN A 10 -20.39 -1.47 -19.62
C GLN A 10 -19.21 -0.86 -18.83
N LYS A 11 -19.18 -1.02 -17.51
CA LYS A 11 -18.15 -0.37 -16.67
C LYS A 11 -16.91 -1.22 -16.40
N ALA A 12 -16.91 -2.51 -16.76
CA ALA A 12 -15.83 -3.44 -16.41
C ALA A 12 -14.42 -2.95 -16.78
N SER A 13 -14.26 -2.34 -17.96
CA SER A 13 -12.96 -1.77 -18.37
C SER A 13 -12.54 -0.57 -17.52
N ALA A 14 -13.49 0.29 -17.13
CA ALA A 14 -13.24 1.41 -16.23
C ALA A 14 -12.90 0.94 -14.81
N MET A 15 -13.66 -0.03 -14.29
CA MET A 15 -13.41 -0.62 -12.97
C MET A 15 -12.03 -1.27 -12.87
N ARG A 16 -11.62 -2.03 -13.89
CA ARG A 16 -10.25 -2.57 -13.96
C ARG A 16 -9.17 -1.49 -13.95
N LYS A 17 -9.39 -0.38 -14.65
CA LYS A 17 -8.45 0.76 -14.67
C LYS A 17 -8.41 1.49 -13.32
N ILE A 18 -9.54 1.58 -12.62
CA ILE A 18 -9.62 2.09 -11.24
C ILE A 18 -8.76 1.19 -10.33
N ALA A 19 -8.92 -0.13 -10.39
CA ALA A 19 -8.14 -1.06 -9.58
C ALA A 19 -6.62 -0.90 -9.83
N GLN A 20 -6.21 -0.73 -11.09
CA GLN A 20 -4.81 -0.45 -11.45
C GLN A 20 -4.32 0.87 -10.87
N ALA A 21 -5.14 1.93 -10.92
CA ALA A 21 -4.77 3.22 -10.33
C ALA A 21 -4.61 3.12 -8.80
N LEU A 22 -5.49 2.37 -8.12
CA LEU A 22 -5.37 2.11 -6.69
C LEU A 22 -4.09 1.34 -6.35
N ALA A 23 -3.71 0.36 -7.18
CA ALA A 23 -2.46 -0.38 -7.02
C ALA A 23 -1.22 0.53 -7.09
N VAL A 24 -1.19 1.49 -8.03
CA VAL A 24 -0.10 2.49 -8.11
C VAL A 24 0.00 3.28 -6.81
N VAL A 25 -1.12 3.73 -6.25
CA VAL A 25 -1.11 4.47 -4.98
C VAL A 25 -0.64 3.59 -3.81
N VAL A 26 -0.97 2.29 -3.82
CA VAL A 26 -0.44 1.35 -2.82
C VAL A 26 1.09 1.23 -2.92
N GLU A 27 1.64 1.09 -4.13
CA GLU A 27 3.09 1.04 -4.34
C GLU A 27 3.77 2.32 -3.82
N ASP A 28 3.19 3.47 -4.13
CA ASP A 28 3.61 4.78 -3.64
C ASP A 28 3.54 4.91 -2.11
N ASN A 29 2.52 4.34 -1.48
CA ASN A 29 2.38 4.29 -0.03
C ASN A 29 3.46 3.41 0.59
N PHE A 30 3.75 2.25 0.01
CA PHE A 30 4.86 1.40 0.45
C PHE A 30 6.21 2.12 0.30
N ALA A 31 6.44 2.81 -0.81
CA ALA A 31 7.67 3.58 -1.08
C ALA A 31 7.83 4.78 -0.14
N ALA A 32 6.74 5.47 0.19
CA ALA A 32 6.73 6.57 1.17
C ALA A 32 6.88 6.08 2.63
N GLN A 33 6.75 4.77 2.86
CA GLN A 33 6.58 4.15 4.18
C GLN A 33 5.35 4.71 4.90
N GLY A 34 4.22 4.76 4.20
CA GLY A 34 2.93 5.25 4.66
C GLY A 34 2.65 6.70 4.27
N ARG A 35 1.36 7.03 4.20
CA ARG A 35 0.81 8.38 4.10
C ARG A 35 -0.38 8.50 5.07
N PRO A 36 -0.20 9.07 6.28
CA PRO A 36 1.03 9.63 6.83
C PRO A 36 2.12 8.57 7.07
N ARG A 37 3.38 9.03 7.16
CA ARG A 37 4.54 8.15 7.36
C ARG A 37 4.40 7.32 8.64
N TRP A 38 4.66 6.02 8.54
CA TRP A 38 4.53 5.07 9.65
C TRP A 38 5.49 5.37 10.79
N GLN A 39 5.08 4.93 11.99
CA GLN A 39 5.95 4.97 13.15
C GLN A 39 7.25 4.19 12.88
N PRO A 40 8.42 4.75 13.23
CA PRO A 40 9.70 4.07 13.09
C PRO A 40 9.74 2.73 13.84
N LEU A 41 10.55 1.81 13.34
CA LEU A 41 10.86 0.58 14.07
C LEU A 41 11.65 0.88 15.35
N SER A 42 11.53 -0.02 16.33
CA SER A 42 12.36 0.03 17.53
C SER A 42 13.85 -0.10 17.17
N GLU A 43 14.72 0.50 17.98
CA GLU A 43 16.18 0.37 17.83
C GLU A 43 16.63 -1.10 17.90
N ALA A 44 15.95 -1.93 18.70
CA ALA A 44 16.23 -3.37 18.76
C ALA A 44 15.94 -4.07 17.42
N THR A 45 14.80 -3.76 16.78
CA THR A 45 14.46 -4.32 15.46
C THR A 45 15.42 -3.82 14.39
N ILE A 46 15.77 -2.52 14.41
CA ILE A 46 16.76 -1.94 13.49
C ILE A 46 18.11 -2.64 13.68
N HIS A 47 18.58 -2.81 14.92
CA HIS A 47 19.81 -3.51 15.26
C HIS A 47 19.86 -4.91 14.64
N LEU A 48 18.78 -5.68 14.75
CA LEU A 48 18.68 -7.01 14.15
C LEU A 48 18.74 -6.95 12.62
N ARG A 49 17.98 -6.05 11.99
CA ARG A 49 17.94 -5.90 10.52
C ARG A 49 19.26 -5.42 9.91
N VAL A 50 20.08 -4.65 10.64
CA VAL A 50 21.37 -4.18 10.12
C VAL A 50 22.52 -5.18 10.29
N GLY A 51 22.27 -6.35 10.92
CA GLY A 51 23.25 -7.43 11.10
C GLY A 51 23.63 -7.72 12.56
N GLY A 52 22.88 -7.19 13.52
CA GLY A 52 23.08 -7.43 14.96
C GLY A 52 24.46 -7.00 15.43
N LYS A 53 25.10 -7.82 16.27
CA LYS A 53 26.45 -7.56 16.79
C LYS A 53 27.50 -7.33 15.69
N LYS A 54 27.38 -8.01 14.55
CA LYS A 54 28.33 -7.90 13.42
C LYS A 54 28.20 -6.58 12.66
N ALA A 55 27.15 -5.80 12.93
CA ALA A 55 26.93 -4.52 12.29
C ALA A 55 27.88 -3.42 12.79
N TYR A 56 28.52 -3.62 13.95
CA TYR A 56 29.31 -2.62 14.65
C TYR A 56 30.80 -2.95 14.62
N LYS A 57 31.61 -1.91 14.45
CA LYS A 57 33.06 -1.95 14.63
C LYS A 57 33.41 -2.04 16.12
N LYS A 58 34.67 -2.33 16.42
CA LYS A 58 35.17 -2.36 17.82
C LYS A 58 35.00 -1.04 18.57
N ASN A 59 34.93 0.09 17.85
CA ASN A 59 34.71 1.43 18.42
C ASN A 59 33.22 1.80 18.61
N GLY A 60 32.28 0.88 18.34
CA GLY A 60 30.85 1.12 18.51
C GLY A 60 30.15 1.80 17.32
N GLU A 61 30.87 2.19 16.28
CA GLU A 61 30.26 2.73 15.06
C GLU A 61 29.72 1.62 14.14
N LEU A 62 28.73 1.93 13.31
CA LEU A 62 28.28 1.03 12.25
C LEU A 62 29.38 0.80 11.21
N THR A 63 29.47 -0.43 10.72
CA THR A 63 30.22 -0.73 9.49
C THR A 63 29.58 -0.03 8.31
N ALA A 64 30.35 0.27 7.25
CA ALA A 64 29.80 0.92 6.06
C ALA A 64 28.68 0.10 5.40
N ALA A 65 28.73 -1.24 5.48
CA ALA A 65 27.65 -2.10 5.01
C ALA A 65 26.39 -1.99 5.88
N ALA A 66 26.53 -1.95 7.20
CA ALA A 66 25.41 -1.78 8.11
C ALA A 66 24.78 -0.38 8.02
N ALA A 67 25.59 0.67 7.83
CA ALA A 67 25.09 2.02 7.58
C ALA A 67 24.23 2.09 6.32
N ARG A 68 24.68 1.47 5.22
CA ARG A 68 23.90 1.34 3.97
C ARG A 68 22.60 0.55 4.16
N ARG A 69 22.63 -0.54 4.95
CA ARG A 69 21.40 -1.28 5.30
C ARG A 69 20.45 -0.44 6.13
N LYS A 70 20.96 0.34 7.10
CA LYS A 70 20.15 1.22 7.93
C LYS A 70 19.46 2.31 7.10
N SER A 71 20.18 2.93 6.16
CA SER A 71 19.61 3.97 5.30
C SER A 71 18.60 3.44 4.29
N GLY A 72 18.76 2.21 3.82
CA GLY A 72 17.84 1.55 2.89
C GLY A 72 16.71 0.76 3.54
N LEU A 73 16.53 0.86 4.87
CA LEU A 73 15.54 0.06 5.58
C LEU A 73 14.12 0.52 5.26
N MET A 74 13.30 -0.42 4.80
CA MET A 74 11.87 -0.22 4.54
C MET A 74 11.05 -1.12 5.45
N ILE A 75 10.17 -0.55 6.26
CA ILE A 75 9.53 -1.25 7.39
C ILE A 75 8.78 -2.52 6.95
N LEU A 76 7.92 -2.39 5.93
CA LEU A 76 7.14 -3.49 5.35
C LEU A 76 7.72 -4.04 4.04
N GLN A 77 8.90 -3.60 3.61
CA GLN A 77 9.52 -4.07 2.37
C GLN A 77 10.88 -4.73 2.57
N ASP A 78 11.13 -5.31 3.74
CA ASP A 78 12.40 -6.00 4.05
C ASP A 78 12.74 -7.10 3.02
N SER A 79 11.79 -7.98 2.73
CA SER A 79 11.88 -8.99 1.66
C SER A 79 10.98 -8.69 0.46
N GLY A 80 10.26 -7.56 0.47
CA GLY A 80 9.25 -7.21 -0.54
C GLY A 80 7.95 -8.04 -0.49
N GLN A 81 7.88 -9.11 0.31
CA GLN A 81 6.76 -10.04 0.34
C GLN A 81 5.42 -9.40 0.74
N MET A 82 5.42 -8.35 1.58
CA MET A 82 4.19 -7.64 1.93
C MET A 82 3.70 -6.80 0.75
N ALA A 83 4.56 -5.99 0.14
CA ALA A 83 4.20 -5.21 -1.04
C ALA A 83 3.67 -6.12 -2.17
N ALA A 84 4.38 -7.23 -2.43
CA ALA A 84 4.01 -8.23 -3.44
C ALA A 84 2.74 -9.04 -3.10
N SER A 85 2.23 -8.96 -1.86
CA SER A 85 0.97 -9.61 -1.49
C SER A 85 -0.27 -8.81 -1.90
N THR A 86 -0.06 -7.56 -2.33
CA THR A 86 -1.12 -6.69 -2.80
C THR A 86 -1.74 -7.28 -4.06
N ALA A 87 -3.06 -7.39 -4.09
CA ALA A 87 -3.80 -7.90 -5.23
C ALA A 87 -5.00 -6.99 -5.52
N THR A 88 -5.32 -6.90 -6.80
CA THR A 88 -6.52 -6.22 -7.31
C THR A 88 -7.55 -7.22 -7.77
N ASP A 89 -8.81 -6.83 -7.70
CA ASP A 89 -9.90 -7.49 -8.42
C ASP A 89 -10.84 -6.43 -9.01
N SER A 90 -11.64 -6.79 -10.01
CA SER A 90 -12.63 -5.88 -10.59
C SER A 90 -13.68 -6.63 -11.40
N GLY A 91 -14.92 -6.17 -11.33
CA GLY A 91 -16.03 -6.68 -12.12
C GLY A 91 -16.79 -5.58 -12.85
N GLU A 92 -18.07 -5.84 -13.13
CA GLU A 92 -18.92 -4.92 -13.89
C GLU A 92 -19.32 -3.67 -13.10
N ASP A 93 -19.26 -3.71 -11.78
CA ASP A 93 -19.71 -2.65 -10.88
C ASP A 93 -18.80 -2.45 -9.65
N TYR A 94 -17.70 -3.22 -9.54
CA TYR A 94 -16.77 -3.13 -8.42
C TYR A 94 -15.30 -3.08 -8.87
N SER A 95 -14.47 -2.50 -8.01
CA SER A 95 -13.02 -2.42 -8.14
C SER A 95 -12.39 -2.51 -6.76
N ASP A 96 -11.55 -3.51 -6.55
CA ASP A 96 -11.00 -3.86 -5.25
C ASP A 96 -9.47 -3.83 -5.24
N ILE A 97 -8.94 -3.50 -4.07
CA ILE A 97 -7.51 -3.53 -3.75
C ILE A 97 -7.34 -4.06 -2.33
N GLY A 98 -6.46 -5.03 -2.14
CA GLY A 98 -6.26 -5.67 -0.84
C GLY A 98 -4.96 -6.45 -0.78
N SER A 99 -4.84 -7.33 0.20
CA SER A 99 -3.72 -8.26 0.34
C SER A 99 -4.22 -9.69 0.49
N ASN A 100 -3.52 -10.63 -0.14
CA ASN A 100 -3.79 -12.07 0.02
C ASN A 100 -3.13 -12.70 1.25
N LYS A 101 -2.50 -11.91 2.14
CA LYS A 101 -1.87 -12.39 3.38
C LYS A 101 -2.76 -12.10 4.59
N VAL A 102 -3.05 -13.12 5.40
CA VAL A 102 -3.79 -12.97 6.67
C VAL A 102 -3.12 -11.96 7.61
N TYR A 103 -1.78 -11.96 7.66
CA TYR A 103 -1.02 -11.03 8.50
C TYR A 103 -1.04 -9.57 8.00
N ALA A 104 -1.59 -9.30 6.81
CA ALA A 104 -1.71 -7.96 6.30
C ALA A 104 -2.69 -7.11 7.13
N ALA A 105 -3.82 -7.69 7.56
CA ALA A 105 -4.83 -6.95 8.33
C ALA A 105 -4.22 -6.30 9.59
N ILE A 106 -3.52 -7.08 10.42
CA ILE A 106 -2.89 -6.54 11.64
C ILE A 106 -1.74 -5.57 11.34
N GLN A 107 -1.13 -5.63 10.14
CA GLN A 107 -0.15 -4.63 9.73
C GLN A 107 -0.82 -3.33 9.29
N HIS A 108 -1.96 -3.41 8.61
CA HIS A 108 -2.73 -2.26 8.15
C HIS A 108 -3.36 -1.52 9.34
N ASP A 109 -4.11 -2.26 10.15
CA ASP A 109 -4.94 -1.72 11.25
C ASP A 109 -4.16 -1.60 12.57
N GLY A 110 -3.04 -2.31 12.73
CA GLY A 110 -2.39 -2.49 14.02
C GLY A 110 -3.17 -3.42 14.93
N GLY A 111 -2.83 -3.42 16.22
CA GLY A 111 -3.54 -4.17 17.26
C GLY A 111 -2.65 -5.08 18.09
N GLN A 112 -3.27 -5.96 18.87
CA GLN A 112 -2.57 -6.84 19.80
C GLN A 112 -2.10 -8.13 19.11
N ALA A 113 -0.88 -8.55 19.40
CA ALA A 113 -0.19 -9.68 18.79
C ALA A 113 0.65 -10.47 19.81
N GLY A 114 1.29 -11.54 19.31
CA GLY A 114 2.17 -12.39 20.10
C GLY A 114 1.43 -13.32 21.05
N ARG A 115 2.20 -14.02 21.90
CA ARG A 115 1.66 -15.02 22.83
C ARG A 115 0.74 -14.35 23.85
N GLY A 116 -0.55 -14.68 23.78
CA GLY A 116 -1.57 -14.13 24.67
C GLY A 116 -1.91 -12.66 24.39
N LEU A 117 -1.66 -12.16 23.18
CA LEU A 117 -2.04 -10.79 22.75
C LEU A 117 -1.49 -9.69 23.65
N LYS A 118 -0.21 -9.83 24.05
CA LYS A 118 0.47 -8.89 24.97
C LYS A 118 1.35 -7.87 24.27
N VAL A 119 1.51 -7.97 22.95
CA VAL A 119 2.38 -7.10 22.17
C VAL A 119 1.52 -6.21 21.29
N GLU A 120 1.61 -4.91 21.48
CA GLU A 120 0.95 -3.95 20.61
C GLU A 120 1.77 -3.72 19.34
N VAL A 121 1.10 -3.85 18.19
CA VAL A 121 1.65 -3.56 16.86
C VAL A 121 1.01 -2.24 16.39
N PRO A 122 1.82 -1.22 16.08
CA PRO A 122 1.26 0.03 15.54
C PRO A 122 0.74 -0.18 14.13
N ALA A 123 -0.33 0.53 13.79
CA ALA A 123 -0.91 0.55 12.45
C ALA A 123 0.09 1.08 11.42
N ARG A 124 0.12 0.42 10.27
CA ARG A 124 0.94 0.80 9.11
C ARG A 124 0.05 0.80 7.87
N PRO A 125 -0.92 1.71 7.76
CA PRO A 125 -1.84 1.72 6.63
C PRO A 125 -1.09 1.99 5.32
N TRP A 126 -1.32 1.15 4.31
CA TRP A 126 -0.81 1.32 2.94
C TRP A 126 -1.92 1.32 1.87
N LEU A 127 -3.12 0.87 2.20
CA LEU A 127 -4.26 0.94 1.28
C LEU A 127 -4.61 2.42 1.04
N PRO A 128 -5.14 2.77 -0.14
CA PRO A 128 -5.39 4.15 -0.54
C PRO A 128 -6.68 4.70 0.09
N VAL A 129 -6.88 4.41 1.37
CA VAL A 129 -8.02 4.85 2.16
C VAL A 129 -7.53 5.62 3.38
N THR A 130 -8.31 6.60 3.79
CA THR A 130 -8.12 7.37 5.01
C THR A 130 -8.77 6.65 6.20
N ALA A 131 -8.47 7.08 7.42
CA ALA A 131 -9.02 6.46 8.63
C ALA A 131 -10.56 6.55 8.74
N ASP A 132 -11.17 7.53 8.08
CA ASP A 132 -12.62 7.72 7.94
C ASP A 132 -13.22 6.97 6.74
N GLY A 133 -12.42 6.13 6.06
CA GLY A 133 -12.87 5.27 4.97
C GLY A 133 -13.04 5.97 3.62
N GLN A 134 -12.56 7.20 3.47
CA GLN A 134 -12.53 7.90 2.19
C GLN A 134 -11.31 7.50 1.38
N LEU A 135 -11.33 7.74 0.07
CA LEU A 135 -10.11 7.60 -0.74
C LEU A 135 -9.08 8.66 -0.34
N GLN A 136 -7.81 8.27 -0.32
CA GLN A 136 -6.70 9.21 -0.19
C GLN A 136 -6.71 10.20 -1.38
N PRO A 137 -6.31 11.47 -1.19
CA PRO A 137 -6.28 12.46 -2.26
C PRO A 137 -5.54 11.98 -3.51
N GLU A 138 -4.45 11.24 -3.33
CA GLU A 138 -3.64 10.68 -4.42
C GLU A 138 -4.33 9.57 -5.19
N ALA A 139 -5.35 8.94 -4.61
CA ALA A 139 -6.23 8.00 -5.31
C ALA A 139 -7.45 8.68 -5.94
N VAL A 140 -7.97 9.76 -5.33
CA VAL A 140 -9.17 10.47 -5.84
C VAL A 140 -8.97 10.92 -7.28
N GLU A 141 -7.88 11.61 -7.59
CA GLU A 141 -7.65 12.16 -8.93
C GLU A 141 -7.54 11.07 -10.02
N PRO A 142 -6.71 10.02 -9.89
CA PRO A 142 -6.66 8.93 -10.87
C PRO A 142 -8.00 8.20 -11.08
N VAL A 143 -8.78 8.03 -10.01
CA VAL A 143 -10.10 7.39 -10.07
C VAL A 143 -11.07 8.28 -10.85
N LEU A 144 -11.19 9.56 -10.49
CA LEU A 144 -12.03 10.52 -11.21
C LEU A 144 -11.65 10.65 -12.68
N ASN A 145 -10.36 10.74 -12.98
CA ASN A 145 -9.85 10.80 -14.36
C ASN A 145 -10.19 9.54 -15.16
N THR A 146 -10.25 8.38 -14.52
CA THR A 146 -10.65 7.13 -15.16
C THR A 146 -12.14 7.12 -15.47
N ILE A 147 -12.97 7.56 -14.51
CA ILE A 147 -14.42 7.68 -14.70
C ILE A 147 -14.73 8.68 -15.82
N LEU A 148 -14.13 9.88 -15.77
CA LEU A 148 -14.36 10.93 -16.77
C LEU A 148 -13.98 10.46 -18.18
N ARG A 149 -12.81 9.82 -18.35
CA ARG A 149 -12.40 9.27 -19.64
C ARG A 149 -13.40 8.23 -20.16
N HIS A 150 -13.87 7.32 -19.31
CA HIS A 150 -14.86 6.32 -19.69
C HIS A 150 -16.16 6.95 -20.21
N LEU A 151 -16.67 7.97 -19.52
CA LEU A 151 -17.88 8.68 -19.91
C LEU A 151 -17.69 9.49 -21.20
N MET A 152 -16.55 10.17 -21.35
CA MET A 152 -16.22 10.93 -22.55
C MET A 152 -16.06 10.04 -23.78
N ASP A 153 -15.38 8.90 -23.64
CA ASP A 153 -15.22 7.93 -24.73
C ASP A 153 -16.58 7.43 -25.22
N ALA A 154 -17.51 7.16 -24.30
CA ALA A 154 -18.87 6.76 -24.66
C ALA A 154 -19.68 7.89 -25.33
N ALA A 155 -19.51 9.13 -24.89
CA ALA A 155 -20.17 10.28 -25.50
C ALA A 155 -19.67 10.55 -26.93
N ASN A 156 -18.41 10.23 -27.22
CA ASN A 156 -17.75 10.54 -28.48
C ASN A 156 -17.74 9.40 -29.51
N ARG A 157 -18.14 8.18 -29.14
CA ARG A 157 -18.36 7.09 -30.10
C ARG A 157 -19.58 7.42 -30.99
N ARG A 158 -19.32 7.77 -32.25
CA ARG A 158 -20.33 7.87 -33.30
C ARG A 158 -20.73 6.49 -33.81
#